data_AF-A0AAW1ZRL1-F1
#
_entry.id   AF-A0AAW1ZRL1-F1
#
_cell.length_a   1.000
_cell.length_b   1.000
_cell.length_c   1.000
_cell.angle_alpha   90.00
_cell.angle_beta   90.00
_cell.angle_gamma   90.00
#
_symmetry.space_group_name_H-M   'P 1'
#
loop_
_entity.id
_entity.type
_entity.pdbx_description
1 polymer ?
#
loop_
_entity_poly.entity_id
_entity_poly.type
_entity_poly.pdbx_seq_one_letter_code
_entity_poly.pdbx_strand_id
1 'polypeptide(L)'
;MAIINTENIRSTIWIALKRLDLNDDRVTALREVHIPSGAKVTTVRQILAHTFRLDTSQITLKMRNNRGSLIPLNCCMLPNSKQMPYVLEVAKNYQHVNPRPRSIPMTVFNKTVKSRLQSIVKQIERLEELLPQIKLKHHEKMTKDIELLNQKLVFLHKRMQTAESYCWEGMLRRAPLW
;
A
#
# COMPACT_ATOMS: atom_id res chain seq x y z
N MET A 1 23.39 16.02 18.31
CA MET A 1 22.06 16.48 17.86
C MET A 1 22.26 17.68 16.94
N ALA A 2 22.52 17.43 15.66
CA ALA A 2 22.63 18.50 14.67
C ALA A 2 21.26 18.71 14.04
N ILE A 3 20.71 19.91 14.21
CA ILE A 3 19.46 20.35 13.61
C ILE A 3 19.73 20.51 12.12
N ILE A 4 19.24 19.57 11.31
CA ILE A 4 19.29 19.68 9.86
C ILE A 4 18.19 20.68 9.47
N ASN A 5 18.61 21.91 9.19
CA ASN A 5 17.77 22.93 8.59
C ASN A 5 17.11 22.36 7.33
N THR A 6 15.78 22.29 7.35
CA THR A 6 14.90 22.00 6.22
C THR A 6 14.84 23.22 5.29
N GLU A 7 15.99 23.69 4.83
CA GLU A 7 16.07 24.65 3.74
C GLU A 7 15.80 23.92 2.43
N ASN A 8 14.55 24.02 1.97
CA ASN A 8 14.12 24.05 0.57
C ASN A 8 15.20 23.66 -0.47
N ILE A 9 15.61 22.38 -0.49
CA ILE A 9 16.64 21.88 -1.41
C ILE A 9 16.03 21.92 -2.81
N ARG A 10 16.33 22.99 -3.54
CA ARG A 10 16.00 23.15 -4.95
C ARG A 10 16.96 22.25 -5.73
N SER A 11 16.49 21.09 -6.15
CA SER A 11 17.26 20.20 -7.02
C SER A 11 17.22 20.76 -8.44
N THR A 12 18.22 21.58 -8.77
CA THR A 12 18.45 22.04 -10.14
C THR A 12 19.17 20.94 -10.92
N ILE A 13 18.63 20.57 -12.07
CA ILE A 13 19.18 19.52 -12.92
C ILE A 13 19.27 19.97 -14.38
N TRP A 14 20.32 19.52 -15.06
CA TRP A 14 20.54 19.68 -16.49
C TRP A 14 19.96 18.50 -17.24
N ILE A 15 19.14 18.80 -18.25
CA ILE A 15 18.44 17.80 -19.04
C ILE A 15 18.67 18.06 -20.53
N ALA A 16 19.22 17.06 -21.21
CA ALA A 16 19.36 16.97 -22.65
C ALA A 16 18.13 16.27 -23.24
N LEU A 17 17.48 16.89 -24.22
CA LEU A 17 16.28 16.39 -24.89
C LEU A 17 16.66 15.55 -26.12
N LYS A 18 16.06 14.37 -26.25
CA LYS A 18 16.20 13.48 -27.41
C LYS A 18 14.82 13.13 -27.95
N ARG A 19 14.53 13.49 -29.21
CA ARG A 19 13.19 13.40 -29.83
C ARG A 19 13.02 12.12 -30.67
N LEU A 20 12.98 10.98 -29.98
CA LEU A 20 12.73 9.68 -30.61
C LEU A 20 11.34 9.59 -31.27
N ASP A 21 10.39 10.41 -30.83
CA ASP A 21 9.07 10.56 -31.45
C ASP A 21 9.13 11.12 -32.88
N LEU A 22 10.18 11.86 -33.21
CA LEU A 22 10.44 12.39 -34.55
C LEU A 22 11.44 11.54 -35.34
N ASN A 23 11.80 10.35 -34.83
CA ASN A 23 12.91 9.53 -35.33
C ASN A 23 14.27 10.27 -35.33
N ASP A 24 14.45 11.25 -34.43
CA ASP A 24 15.72 11.96 -34.26
C ASP A 24 16.50 11.34 -33.09
N ASP A 25 17.69 10.81 -33.41
CA ASP A 25 18.60 10.22 -32.44
C ASP A 25 19.58 11.25 -31.85
N ARG A 26 19.51 12.52 -32.28
CA ARG A 26 20.38 13.58 -31.79
C ARG A 26 19.78 14.28 -30.57
N VAL A 27 20.65 14.89 -29.77
CA VAL A 27 20.24 15.79 -28.69
C VAL A 27 19.81 17.11 -29.30
N THR A 28 18.52 17.44 -29.14
CA THR A 28 17.90 18.62 -29.78
C THR A 28 17.99 19.87 -28.91
N ALA A 29 18.03 19.73 -27.58
CA ALA A 29 18.10 20.86 -26.66
C ALA A 29 18.73 20.47 -25.32
N LEU A 30 19.43 21.40 -24.69
CA LEU A 30 19.94 21.26 -23.32
C LEU A 30 19.35 22.39 -22.47
N ARG A 31 18.65 22.03 -21.39
CA ARG A 31 18.02 23.02 -20.50
C ARG A 31 18.26 22.67 -19.05
N GLU A 32 18.39 23.72 -18.26
CA GLU A 32 18.33 23.65 -16.81
C GLU A 32 16.86 23.58 -16.37
N VAL A 33 16.54 22.63 -15.50
CA VAL A 33 15.20 22.37 -15.01
C VAL A 33 15.20 22.35 -13.50
N HIS A 34 14.25 23.08 -12.94
CA HIS A 34 14.07 23.19 -11.50
C HIS A 34 12.93 22.27 -11.09
N ILE A 35 13.21 21.28 -10.23
CA ILE A 35 12.18 20.39 -9.71
C ILE A 35 11.95 20.69 -8.23
N PRO A 36 10.73 21.10 -7.84
CA PRO A 36 10.41 21.35 -6.44
C PRO A 36 10.57 20.08 -5.60
N SER A 37 11.11 20.22 -4.39
CA SER A 37 11.17 19.14 -3.41
C SER A 37 9.76 18.65 -3.07
N GLY A 38 9.55 17.33 -3.04
CA GLY A 38 8.24 16.72 -2.79
C GLY A 38 7.25 16.79 -3.95
N ALA A 39 7.65 17.26 -5.15
CA ALA A 39 6.76 17.31 -6.31
C ALA A 39 6.29 15.91 -6.73
N LYS A 40 4.99 15.77 -6.97
CA LYS A 40 4.39 14.55 -7.54
C LYS A 40 4.88 14.35 -8.98
N VAL A 41 4.92 13.10 -9.43
CA VAL A 41 5.34 12.71 -10.80
C VAL A 41 4.55 13.46 -11.87
N THR A 42 3.26 13.72 -11.65
CA THR A 42 2.41 14.50 -12.57
C THR A 42 2.90 15.94 -12.73
N THR A 43 3.28 16.59 -11.63
CA THR A 43 3.84 17.94 -11.63
C THR A 43 5.21 17.97 -12.30
N VAL A 44 6.08 16.99 -12.02
CA VAL A 44 7.39 16.87 -12.69
C VAL A 44 7.21 16.69 -14.20
N ARG A 45 6.26 15.85 -14.63
CA ARG A 45 5.91 15.68 -16.04
C ARG A 45 5.42 16.98 -16.68
N GLN A 46 4.58 17.76 -15.99
CA GLN A 46 4.11 19.06 -16.48
C GLN A 46 5.24 20.08 -16.62
N ILE A 47 6.14 20.16 -15.64
CA ILE A 47 7.33 21.03 -15.69
C ILE A 47 8.16 20.68 -16.92
N LEU A 48 8.51 19.40 -17.11
CA LEU A 48 9.29 18.96 -18.27
C LEU A 48 8.58 19.25 -19.59
N ALA A 49 7.27 18.99 -19.66
CA ALA A 49 6.48 19.29 -20.85
C ALA A 49 6.47 20.78 -21.18
N HIS A 50 6.31 21.64 -20.18
CA HIS A 50 6.34 23.09 -20.35
C HIS A 50 7.73 23.59 -20.76
N THR A 51 8.78 23.13 -20.07
CA THR A 51 10.17 23.54 -20.34
C THR A 51 10.63 23.19 -21.76
N PHE A 52 10.20 22.04 -22.28
CA PHE A 52 10.57 21.57 -23.61
C PHE A 52 9.47 21.76 -24.67
N ARG A 53 8.35 22.43 -24.32
CA ARG A 53 7.19 22.68 -25.19
C ARG A 53 6.67 21.40 -25.88
N LEU A 54 6.45 20.36 -25.08
CA LEU A 54 6.02 19.04 -25.55
C LEU A 54 4.51 18.86 -25.37
N ASP A 55 3.83 18.32 -26.39
CA ASP A 55 2.45 17.82 -26.24
C ASP A 55 2.48 16.43 -25.60
N THR A 56 1.93 16.32 -24.39
CA THR A 56 1.99 15.09 -23.57
C THR A 56 0.94 14.04 -23.93
N SER A 57 0.03 14.31 -24.87
CA SER A 57 -1.11 13.45 -25.20
C SER A 57 -0.71 12.08 -25.75
N GLN A 58 0.30 12.03 -26.63
CA GLN A 58 0.70 10.82 -27.38
C GLN A 58 2.17 10.40 -27.15
N ILE A 59 2.82 11.00 -26.15
CA ILE A 59 4.23 10.75 -25.85
C ILE A 59 4.45 10.18 -24.46
N THR A 60 5.49 9.37 -24.36
CA THR A 60 6.04 8.84 -23.12
C THR A 60 7.42 9.44 -22.90
N LEU A 61 7.64 9.94 -21.68
CA LEU A 61 8.92 10.52 -21.25
C LEU A 61 9.75 9.46 -20.54
N LYS A 62 10.99 9.26 -20.96
CA LYS A 62 11.95 8.33 -20.33
C LYS A 62 13.20 9.12 -19.94
N MET A 63 13.56 9.10 -18.66
CA MET A 63 14.76 9.76 -18.17
C MET A 63 15.91 8.77 -18.08
N ARG A 64 17.08 9.11 -18.60
CA ARG A 64 18.29 8.29 -18.51
C ARG A 64 19.45 9.03 -17.87
N ASN A 65 20.27 8.29 -17.11
CA ASN A 65 21.54 8.78 -16.61
C ASN A 65 22.62 8.80 -17.70
N ASN A 66 23.81 9.29 -17.35
CA ASN A 66 24.98 9.32 -18.23
C ASN A 66 25.46 7.92 -18.69
N ARG A 67 25.13 6.86 -17.95
CA ARG A 67 25.38 5.46 -18.32
C ARG A 67 24.30 4.88 -19.25
N GLY A 68 23.29 5.69 -19.62
CA GLY A 68 22.14 5.24 -20.41
C GLY A 68 21.13 4.40 -19.63
N SER A 69 21.25 4.26 -18.30
CA SER A 69 20.27 3.54 -17.49
C SER A 69 19.02 4.38 -17.29
N LEU A 70 17.84 3.75 -17.36
CA LEU A 70 16.57 4.40 -17.06
C LEU A 70 16.49 4.75 -15.57
N ILE A 71 16.17 6.00 -15.26
CA ILE A 71 15.99 6.48 -13.88
C ILE A 71 14.54 6.92 -13.65
N PRO A 72 14.03 6.82 -12.41
CA PRO A 72 12.68 7.27 -12.07
C PRO A 72 12.51 8.78 -12.29
N LEU A 73 11.37 9.17 -12.88
CA LEU A 73 10.94 10.57 -12.99
C LEU A 73 10.32 11.02 -11.66
N ASN A 74 11.15 11.45 -10.71
CA ASN A 74 10.69 11.95 -9.41
C ASN A 74 11.45 13.23 -8.98
N CYS A 75 11.05 13.81 -7.85
CA CYS A 75 11.70 14.99 -7.28
C CYS A 75 13.02 14.70 -6.55
N CYS A 76 13.43 13.44 -6.46
CA CYS A 76 14.65 13.00 -5.78
C CYS A 76 15.81 12.76 -6.75
N MET A 77 15.73 13.29 -7.97
CA MET A 77 16.85 13.23 -8.91
C MET A 77 18.02 14.04 -8.38
N LEU A 78 19.21 13.45 -8.43
CA LEU A 78 20.42 14.08 -7.93
C LEU A 78 20.82 15.25 -8.84
N PRO A 79 21.34 16.35 -8.28
CA PRO A 79 21.96 17.40 -9.07
C PRO A 79 23.06 16.84 -9.97
N ASN A 80 23.12 17.34 -11.20
CA ASN A 80 24.13 16.95 -12.18
C ASN A 80 24.80 18.20 -12.79
N SER A 81 25.73 17.99 -13.71
CA SER A 81 26.45 19.07 -14.37
C SER A 81 26.03 19.22 -15.84
N LYS A 82 26.27 20.41 -16.41
CA LYS A 82 26.04 20.69 -17.83
C LYS A 82 26.84 19.76 -18.77
N GLN A 83 27.99 19.26 -18.31
CA GLN A 83 28.86 18.35 -19.05
C GLN A 83 28.34 16.90 -19.03
N MET A 84 27.57 16.52 -18.01
CA MET A 84 26.96 15.20 -17.87
C MET A 84 25.46 15.33 -17.54
N PRO A 85 24.65 15.86 -18.49
CA PRO A 85 23.23 16.03 -18.27
C PRO A 85 22.49 14.70 -18.27
N TYR A 86 21.30 14.68 -17.67
CA TYR A 86 20.35 13.59 -17.85
C TYR A 86 19.77 13.65 -19.25
N VAL A 87 19.46 12.49 -19.84
CA VAL A 87 18.85 12.43 -21.17
C VAL A 87 17.36 12.16 -21.02
N LEU A 88 16.54 13.09 -21.47
CA LEU A 88 15.10 12.95 -21.59
C LEU A 88 14.76 12.45 -23.00
N GLU A 89 14.50 11.17 -23.12
CA GLU A 89 14.00 10.55 -24.34
C GLU A 89 12.48 10.74 -24.43
N VAL A 90 12.04 11.42 -25.47
CA VAL A 90 10.62 11.56 -25.82
C VAL A 90 10.30 10.53 -26.88
N ALA A 91 9.47 9.55 -26.55
CA ALA A 91 9.06 8.49 -27.47
C ALA A 91 7.55 8.52 -27.70
N LYS A 92 7.08 8.03 -28.84
CA LYS A 92 5.64 7.77 -29.05
C LYS A 92 5.17 6.71 -28.07
N ASN A 93 3.92 6.82 -27.61
CA ASN A 93 3.28 5.77 -26.80
C ASN A 93 3.33 4.40 -27.50
N TYR A 94 3.22 4.42 -28.83
CA TYR A 94 3.36 3.24 -29.67
C TYR A 94 4.41 3.51 -30.75
N GLN A 95 5.67 3.16 -30.48
CA GLN A 95 6.78 3.40 -31.40
C GLN A 95 6.96 2.27 -32.43
N HIS A 96 6.67 1.03 -32.05
CA HIS A 96 6.91 -0.17 -32.87
C HIS A 96 5.64 -0.96 -33.18
N VAL A 97 4.47 -0.48 -32.75
CA VAL A 97 3.19 -1.19 -32.91
C VAL A 97 2.14 -0.19 -33.34
N ASN A 98 1.38 -0.50 -34.39
CA ASN A 98 0.18 0.28 -34.71
C ASN A 98 -0.96 -0.22 -33.83
N PRO A 99 -1.52 0.60 -32.92
CA PRO A 99 -2.61 0.16 -32.07
C PRO A 99 -3.81 -0.19 -32.96
N ARG A 100 -4.11 -1.49 -33.07
CA ARG A 100 -5.34 -1.92 -33.75
C ARG A 100 -6.52 -1.61 -32.84
N PRO A 101 -7.62 -1.04 -33.37
CA PRO A 101 -8.85 -0.90 -32.60
C PRO A 101 -9.25 -2.27 -32.05
N ARG A 102 -9.70 -2.28 -30.79
CA ARG A 102 -9.98 -3.48 -30.03
C ARG A 102 -10.94 -4.38 -30.83
N SER A 103 -10.49 -5.56 -31.26
CA SER A 103 -11.29 -6.50 -32.05
C SER A 103 -12.27 -7.33 -31.21
N ILE A 104 -12.15 -7.28 -29.88
CA ILE A 104 -13.06 -7.97 -28.96
C ILE A 104 -14.30 -7.11 -28.81
N PRO A 105 -15.48 -7.60 -29.23
CA PRO A 105 -16.74 -6.89 -29.02
C PRO A 105 -16.91 -6.59 -27.53
N MET A 106 -17.20 -5.33 -27.19
CA MET A 106 -17.42 -4.89 -25.80
C MET A 106 -18.47 -5.77 -25.07
N THR A 107 -19.35 -6.41 -25.83
CA THR A 107 -20.35 -7.37 -25.36
C THR A 107 -19.75 -8.57 -24.61
N VAL A 108 -18.57 -9.07 -25.00
CA VAL A 108 -17.91 -10.20 -24.31
C VAL A 108 -17.32 -9.75 -22.97
N PHE A 109 -16.66 -8.58 -22.95
CA PHE A 109 -16.14 -8.00 -21.72
C PHE A 109 -17.27 -7.71 -20.72
N ASN A 110 -18.36 -7.09 -21.19
CA ASN A 110 -19.53 -6.78 -20.37
C ASN A 110 -20.20 -8.06 -19.80
N LYS A 111 -20.27 -9.15 -20.57
CA LYS A 111 -20.77 -10.44 -20.10
C LYS A 111 -19.91 -11.01 -18.96
N THR A 112 -18.59 -11.00 -19.12
CA THR A 112 -17.67 -11.50 -18.10
C THR A 112 -17.74 -10.67 -16.82
N VAL A 113 -17.79 -9.33 -16.94
CA VAL A 113 -17.92 -8.44 -15.78
C VAL A 113 -19.27 -8.66 -15.08
N LYS A 114 -20.37 -8.76 -15.84
CA LYS A 114 -21.71 -9.03 -15.29
C LYS A 114 -21.75 -10.36 -14.53
N SER A 115 -21.17 -11.42 -15.09
CA SER A 115 -21.10 -12.74 -14.45
C SER A 115 -20.31 -12.68 -13.14
N ARG A 116 -19.16 -11.99 -13.12
CA ARG A 116 -18.36 -11.81 -11.90
C ARG A 116 -19.13 -11.04 -10.82
N LEU A 117 -19.81 -9.95 -11.19
CA LEU A 117 -20.64 -9.18 -10.26
C LEU A 117 -21.76 -10.04 -9.68
N GLN A 118 -22.46 -10.82 -10.50
CA GLN A 118 -23.50 -11.74 -10.03
C GLN A 118 -22.95 -12.81 -9.07
N SER A 119 -21.75 -13.32 -9.33
CA SER A 119 -21.11 -14.26 -8.41
C SER A 119 -20.79 -13.64 -7.05
N ILE A 120 -20.33 -12.39 -7.03
CA ILE A 120 -20.04 -11.66 -5.78
C ILE A 120 -21.33 -11.41 -5.00
N VAL A 121 -22.40 -10.98 -5.66
CA VAL A 121 -23.71 -10.76 -5.02
C VAL A 121 -24.20 -12.04 -4.35
N LYS A 122 -24.15 -13.19 -5.03
CA LYS A 122 -24.53 -14.48 -4.45
C LYS A 122 -23.67 -14.88 -3.24
N GLN A 123 -22.38 -14.53 -3.25
CA GLN A 123 -21.51 -14.78 -2.10
C GLN A 123 -21.90 -13.92 -0.90
N ILE A 124 -22.26 -12.65 -1.13
CA ILE A 124 -22.74 -11.73 -0.10
C ILE A 124 -24.05 -12.26 0.50
N GLU A 125 -25.03 -12.59 -0.33
CA GLU A 125 -26.33 -13.15 0.12
C GLU A 125 -26.13 -14.39 1.01
N ARG A 126 -25.25 -15.32 0.60
CA ARG A 126 -24.94 -16.51 1.39
C ARG A 126 -24.26 -16.17 2.73
N LEU A 127 -23.39 -15.16 2.76
CA LEU A 127 -22.76 -14.72 4.01
C LEU A 127 -23.78 -14.08 4.96
N GLU A 128 -24.71 -13.29 4.43
CA GLU A 128 -25.80 -12.67 5.20
C GLU A 128 -26.73 -13.73 5.82
N GLU A 129 -27.03 -14.80 5.08
CA GLU A 129 -27.82 -15.93 5.57
C GLU A 129 -27.12 -16.71 6.71
N LEU A 130 -25.79 -16.89 6.61
CA LEU A 130 -25.02 -17.67 7.58
C LEU A 130 -24.68 -16.87 8.86
N LEU A 131 -24.63 -15.54 8.77
CA LEU A 131 -24.30 -14.64 9.89
C LEU A 131 -25.15 -14.90 11.18
N PRO A 132 -26.49 -15.00 11.13
CA PRO A 132 -27.29 -15.26 12.32
C PRO A 132 -26.96 -16.62 12.97
N GLN A 133 -26.64 -17.64 12.18
CA GLN A 133 -26.28 -18.97 12.69
C GLN A 133 -24.98 -18.94 13.50
N ILE A 134 -24.01 -18.12 13.08
CA ILE A 134 -22.75 -17.94 13.81
C ILE A 134 -23.00 -17.30 15.17
N LYS A 135 -23.83 -16.24 15.23
CA LYS A 135 -24.19 -15.58 16.49
C LYS A 135 -24.86 -16.55 17.46
N LEU A 136 -25.80 -17.36 16.96
CA LEU A 136 -26.51 -18.34 17.77
C LEU A 136 -25.56 -19.41 18.31
N LYS A 137 -24.69 -19.99 17.47
CA LYS A 137 -23.66 -20.96 17.90
C LYS A 137 -22.70 -20.37 18.95
N HIS A 138 -22.33 -19.10 18.80
CA HIS A 138 -21.45 -18.44 19.74
C HIS A 138 -22.12 -18.21 21.09
N HIS A 139 -23.41 -17.86 21.09
CA HIS A 139 -24.22 -17.72 22.30
C HIS A 139 -24.37 -19.07 23.02
N GLU A 140 -24.73 -20.14 22.30
CA GLU A 140 -24.84 -21.49 22.86
C GLU A 140 -23.52 -21.95 23.51
N LYS A 141 -22.39 -21.68 22.86
CA LYS A 141 -21.08 -22.00 23.41
C LYS A 141 -20.80 -21.21 24.68
N MET A 142 -21.05 -19.90 24.69
CA MET A 142 -20.91 -19.07 25.88
C MET A 142 -21.77 -19.58 27.04
N THR A 143 -23.02 -19.95 26.79
CA THR A 143 -23.91 -20.48 27.83
C THR A 143 -23.36 -21.77 28.43
N LYS A 144 -22.86 -22.71 27.59
CA LYS A 144 -22.22 -23.95 28.07
C LYS A 144 -20.97 -23.68 28.89
N ASP A 145 -20.14 -22.73 28.47
CA ASP A 145 -18.91 -22.36 29.19
C ASP A 145 -19.23 -21.71 30.55
N ILE A 146 -20.27 -20.87 30.61
CA ILE A 146 -20.77 -20.26 31.86
C ILE A 146 -21.32 -21.33 32.82
N GLU A 147 -22.12 -22.27 32.33
CA GLU A 147 -22.63 -23.38 33.15
C GLU A 147 -21.49 -24.23 33.72
N LEU A 148 -20.49 -24.56 32.90
CA LEU A 148 -19.32 -25.30 33.34
C LEU A 148 -18.52 -24.54 34.41
N LEU A 149 -18.35 -23.22 34.25
CA LEU A 149 -17.70 -22.37 35.25
C LEU A 149 -18.49 -22.33 36.55
N ASN A 150 -19.81 -22.19 36.48
CA ASN A 150 -20.67 -22.23 37.66
C ASN A 150 -20.55 -23.55 38.42
N GLN A 151 -20.56 -24.69 37.71
CA GLN A 151 -20.35 -26.01 38.32
C GLN A 151 -19.01 -26.09 39.05
N LYS A 152 -17.93 -25.61 38.42
CA LYS A 152 -16.59 -25.57 39.03
C LYS A 152 -16.53 -24.66 40.26
N LEU A 153 -17.21 -23.51 40.20
CA LEU A 153 -17.23 -22.53 41.29
C LEU A 153 -18.00 -23.07 42.50
N VAL A 154 -19.16 -23.70 42.27
CA VAL A 154 -19.93 -24.39 43.32
C VAL A 154 -19.09 -25.50 43.96
N PHE A 155 -18.40 -26.31 43.15
CA PHE A 155 -17.50 -27.35 43.66
C PHE A 155 -16.38 -26.77 44.53
N LEU A 156 -15.73 -25.70 44.06
CA LEU A 156 -14.64 -25.05 44.80
C LEU A 156 -15.14 -24.43 46.10
N HIS A 157 -16.30 -23.76 46.06
CA HIS A 157 -16.92 -23.17 47.25
C HIS A 157 -17.24 -24.24 48.30
N LYS A 158 -17.79 -25.39 47.90
CA LYS A 158 -18.04 -26.52 48.80
C LYS A 158 -16.75 -27.05 49.45
N ARG A 159 -15.67 -27.17 48.67
CA ARG A 159 -14.35 -27.57 49.21
C ARG A 159 -13.76 -26.55 50.17
N MET A 160 -13.94 -25.27 49.88
CA MET A 160 -13.47 -24.18 50.75
C MET A 160 -14.22 -24.18 52.09
N GLN A 161 -15.55 -24.26 52.06
CA GLN A 161 -16.37 -24.41 53.28
C GLN A 161 -15.97 -25.63 54.10
N THR A 162 -15.68 -26.75 53.43
CA THR A 162 -15.21 -27.97 54.09
C THR A 162 -13.86 -27.70 54.77
N ALA A 163 -12.90 -27.08 54.09
CA ALA A 163 -11.61 -26.72 54.67
C ALA A 163 -11.72 -25.72 55.84
N GLU A 164 -12.64 -24.75 55.75
CA GLU A 164 -12.92 -23.78 56.84
C GLU A 164 -13.58 -24.44 58.06
N SER A 165 -14.41 -25.46 57.85
CA SER A 165 -15.06 -26.22 58.93
C SER A 165 -14.09 -27.13 59.71
N TYR A 166 -12.93 -27.46 59.12
CA TYR A 166 -11.85 -28.15 59.80
C TYR A 166 -10.90 -27.13 60.43
N CYS A 167 -11.01 -26.92 61.73
CA CYS A 167 -9.89 -26.39 62.49
C CYS A 167 -8.78 -27.46 62.51
N TRP A 168 -7.53 -27.06 62.26
CA TRP A 168 -6.38 -27.95 62.47
C TRP A 168 -6.31 -28.29 63.97
N GLU A 169 -6.84 -29.45 64.38
CA GLU A 169 -6.57 -30.05 65.69
C GLU A 169 -5.11 -30.49 65.75
N GLY A 170 -4.23 -29.50 65.95
CA GLY A 170 -2.79 -29.68 65.91
C GLY A 170 -2.00 -28.39 66.10
N MET A 171 -2.65 -27.23 66.21
CA MET A 171 -1.97 -26.03 66.70
C MET A 171 -1.67 -26.26 68.19
N LEU A 172 -0.41 -26.63 68.48
CA LEU A 172 0.15 -26.93 69.80
C LEU A 172 -0.53 -26.10 70.90
N ARG A 173 -1.43 -26.72 71.66
CA ARG A 173 -1.80 -26.19 72.97
C ARG A 173 -0.52 -26.26 73.79
N ARG A 174 0.17 -25.13 73.98
CA ARG A 174 1.27 -25.03 74.95
C ARG A 174 0.79 -25.69 76.23
N ALA A 175 1.52 -26.71 76.69
CA ALA A 175 1.24 -27.35 77.97
C ALA A 175 1.24 -26.26 79.06
N PRO A 176 0.27 -26.28 80.00
CA PRO A 176 0.34 -25.35 81.12
C PRO A 176 1.63 -25.63 81.89
N LEU A 177 2.48 -24.60 82.03
CA LEU A 177 3.66 -24.65 82.90
C LEU A 177 3.20 -24.41 84.34
N TRP A 178 2.63 -25.45 84.94
CA TRP A 178 2.61 -25.68 86.40
C TRP A 178 2.05 -27.07 86.68
#